data_AF-A0AAE3K3S0-F1
#
_entry.id   AF-A0AAE3K3S0-F1
#
_cell.length_a   1.000
_cell.length_b   1.000
_cell.length_c   1.000
_cell.angle_alpha   90.00
_cell.angle_beta   90.00
_cell.angle_gamma   90.00
#
_symmetry.space_group_name_H-M   'P 1'
#
loop_
_entity.id
_entity.type
_entity.pdbx_description
1 polymer ?
#
loop_
_entity_poly.entity_id
_entity_poly.type
_entity_poly.pdbx_seq_one_letter_code
_entity_poly.pdbx_strand_id
1 'polypeptide(L)' 'MGWNVEFDDGDAVSLVHDEEFLLYARRGQERDGHTEWTVEITDTATGEEIERETYEISNRQHLQSVLDRYTDVYPPQ' A
#
# COMPACT_ATOMS: atom_id res chain seq x y z
N MET A 1 -4.87 18.00 2.99
CA MET A 1 -5.21 16.69 3.55
C MET A 1 -4.62 15.68 2.61
N GLY A 2 -3.82 14.75 3.09
CA GLY A 2 -2.99 13.90 2.24
C GLY A 2 -2.48 12.67 2.97
N TRP A 3 -1.78 11.82 2.22
CA TRP A 3 -1.17 10.61 2.75
C TRP A 3 0.06 10.91 3.61
N ASN A 4 0.09 10.30 4.79
CA ASN A 4 1.23 10.34 5.70
C ASN A 4 1.76 8.92 5.89
N VAL A 5 3.08 8.77 5.86
CA VAL A 5 3.71 7.48 6.18
C VAL A 5 3.68 7.27 7.69
N GLU A 6 2.96 6.25 8.14
CA GLU A 6 2.89 5.86 9.55
C GLU A 6 4.05 4.92 9.90
N PHE A 7 4.35 3.98 9.00
CA PHE A 7 5.41 2.99 9.17
C PHE A 7 6.03 2.66 7.81
N ASP A 8 7.35 2.57 7.75
CA ASP A 8 8.08 2.12 6.56
C ASP A 8 9.31 1.34 6.99
N ASP A 9 9.23 0.03 6.78
CA ASP A 9 10.31 -0.90 7.01
C ASP A 9 10.55 -1.76 5.77
N GLY A 10 11.67 -2.47 5.74
CA GLY A 10 12.03 -3.34 4.62
C GLY A 10 10.95 -4.38 4.27
N ASP A 11 10.09 -4.75 5.23
CA ASP A 11 9.09 -5.79 5.08
C ASP A 11 7.62 -5.31 5.10
N ALA A 12 7.35 -4.04 5.44
CA ALA A 12 6.01 -3.48 5.33
C ALA A 12 6.01 -1.95 5.26
N VAL A 13 4.99 -1.39 4.64
CA VAL A 13 4.74 0.06 4.53
C VAL A 13 3.28 0.32 4.90
N SER A 14 3.05 1.32 5.74
CA SER A 14 1.72 1.80 6.14
C SER A 14 1.62 3.29 5.86
N LEU A 15 0.62 3.68 5.09
CA LEU A 15 0.25 5.07 4.86
C LEU A 15 -1.17 5.30 5.38
N VAL A 16 -1.39 6.43 6.03
CA VAL A 16 -2.70 6.85 6.52
C VAL A 16 -3.10 8.16 5.86
N HIS A 17 -4.36 8.25 5.44
CA HIS A 17 -4.94 9.48 4.90
C HIS A 17 -5.75 10.19 5.98
N ASP A 18 -5.77 11.52 5.93
CA ASP A 18 -6.55 12.35 6.86
C ASP A 18 -8.07 12.07 6.79
N GLU A 19 -8.55 11.46 5.70
CA GLU A 19 -9.97 11.11 5.45
C GLU A 19 -10.30 9.68 5.85
N GLU A 20 -9.60 9.13 6.85
CA GLU A 20 -9.88 7.80 7.41
C GLU A 20 -9.63 6.63 6.42
N PHE A 21 -8.59 6.73 5.57
CA PHE A 21 -8.12 5.60 4.74
C PHE A 21 -6.75 5.09 5.21
N LEU A 22 -6.57 3.78 5.15
CA LEU A 22 -5.31 3.10 5.42
C LEU A 22 -4.86 2.34 4.17
N LEU A 23 -3.64 2.60 3.71
CA LEU A 23 -2.96 1.85 2.66
C LEU A 23 -1.81 1.06 3.30
N TYR A 24 -1.93 -0.26 3.32
CA TYR A 24 -0.96 -1.15 3.93
C TYR A 24 -0.36 -2.08 2.87
N ALA A 25 0.95 -2.07 2.75
CA ALA A 25 1.70 -2.96 1.90
C ALA A 25 2.60 -3.87 2.72
N ARG A 26 2.54 -5.17 2.47
CA ARG A 26 3.31 -6.18 3.19
C ARG A 26 4.11 -7.03 2.22
N ARG A 27 5.38 -7.24 2.57
CA ARG A 27 6.28 -8.14 1.88
C ARG A 27 5.86 -9.60 2.08
N GLY A 28 5.84 -10.34 0.98
CA GLY A 28 5.61 -11.77 0.89
C GLY A 28 6.89 -12.54 0.56
N GLN A 29 6.76 -13.60 -0.23
CA GLN A 29 7.89 -14.45 -0.59
C GLN A 29 8.74 -13.81 -1.71
N GLU A 30 10.05 -14.05 -1.68
CA GLU A 30 10.94 -13.75 -2.80
C GLU A 30 10.99 -14.95 -3.78
N ARG A 31 10.78 -14.68 -5.07
CA ARG A 31 10.79 -15.66 -6.16
C ARG A 31 11.38 -15.06 -7.43
N ASP A 32 12.30 -15.79 -8.07
CA ASP A 32 12.86 -15.44 -9.39
C ASP A 32 13.34 -13.98 -9.53
N GLY A 33 13.99 -13.45 -8.49
CA GLY A 33 14.52 -12.08 -8.47
C GLY A 33 13.47 -10.97 -8.21
N HIS A 34 12.24 -11.35 -7.89
CA HIS A 34 11.16 -10.46 -7.49
C HIS A 34 10.71 -10.79 -6.07
N THR A 35 10.19 -9.81 -5.37
CA THR A 35 9.55 -9.97 -4.08
C THR A 35 8.05 -9.77 -4.25
N GLU A 36 7.23 -10.72 -3.81
CA GLU A 36 5.78 -10.52 -3.77
C GLU A 36 5.46 -9.45 -2.71
N TRP A 37 4.58 -8.51 -3.03
CA TRP A 37 4.03 -7.54 -2.08
C TRP A 37 2.52 -7.55 -2.19
N THR A 38 1.84 -7.74 -1.07
CA THR A 38 0.38 -7.58 -0.98
C THR A 38 0.09 -6.18 -0.52
N VAL A 39 -0.70 -5.43 -1.29
CA VAL A 39 -1.15 -4.07 -1.01
C VAL A 39 -2.65 -4.10 -0.74
N GLU A 40 -3.06 -3.43 0.32
CA GLU A 40 -4.44 -3.38 0.80
C GLU A 40 -4.83 -1.94 1.12
N ILE A 41 -6.02 -1.55 0.70
CA ILE A 41 -6.63 -0.27 1.05
C ILE A 41 -7.91 -0.54 1.87
N THR A 42 -8.01 0.12 3.02
CA THR A 42 -9.10 -0.04 3.99
C THR A 42 -9.73 1.32 4.30
N ASP A 43 -11.05 1.38 4.29
CA ASP A 43 -11.80 2.48 4.92
C ASP A 43 -11.79 2.22 6.44
N THR A 44 -11.06 3.04 7.19
CA THR A 44 -10.91 2.89 8.64
C THR A 44 -12.10 3.43 9.43
N ALA A 45 -12.95 4.27 8.83
CA ALA A 45 -14.19 4.74 9.45
C ALA A 45 -15.22 3.60 9.55
N THR A 46 -15.27 2.75 8.52
CA THR A 46 -16.19 1.61 8.44
C THR A 46 -15.55 0.26 8.80
N GLY A 47 -14.22 0.17 8.68
CA GLY A 47 -13.45 -1.07 8.78
C GLY A 47 -13.54 -1.97 7.54
N GLU A 48 -14.03 -1.44 6.41
CA GLU A 48 -14.20 -2.18 5.16
C GLU A 48 -12.87 -2.26 4.37
N GLU A 49 -12.48 -3.49 3.99
CA GLU A 49 -11.44 -3.71 2.98
C GLU A 49 -12.00 -3.32 1.61
N ILE A 50 -11.46 -2.26 1.02
CA ILE A 50 -11.90 -1.76 -0.29
C ILE A 50 -11.29 -2.62 -1.39
N GLU A 51 -9.98 -2.87 -1.30
CA GLU A 51 -9.24 -3.63 -2.30
C GLU A 51 -7.99 -4.27 -1.68
N ARG A 52 -7.65 -5.47 -2.17
CA ARG A 52 -6.40 -6.17 -1.85
C ARG A 52 -5.84 -6.81 -3.11
N GLU A 53 -4.62 -6.43 -3.49
CA GLU A 53 -3.92 -6.96 -4.66
C GLU A 53 -2.51 -7.42 -4.30
N THR A 54 -1.95 -8.35 -5.06
CA THR A 54 -0.55 -8.82 -4.88
C THR A 54 0.26 -8.56 -6.14
N TYR A 55 1.44 -7.99 -5.96
CA TYR A 55 2.32 -7.50 -7.00
C TYR A 55 3.70 -8.16 -6.91
N GLU A 56 4.31 -8.43 -8.07
CA GLU A 56 5.71 -8.85 -8.16
C GLU A 56 6.61 -7.61 -8.24
N ILE A 57 7.26 -7.26 -7.13
CA ILE A 57 8.06 -6.05 -6.98
C ILE A 57 9.54 -6.38 -7.15
N SER A 58 10.18 -5.70 -8.10
CA SER A 58 11.59 -5.92 -8.46
C SER A 58 12.56 -5.08 -7.61
N ASN A 59 12.11 -3.95 -7.07
CA ASN A 59 12.90 -3.06 -6.24
C ASN A 59 12.00 -2.04 -5.51
N ARG A 60 12.61 -1.21 -4.66
CA ARG A 60 11.89 -0.21 -3.87
C ARG A 60 11.20 0.88 -4.71
N GLN A 61 11.76 1.26 -5.85
CA GLN A 61 11.13 2.25 -6.74
C GLN A 61 9.85 1.69 -7.37
N HIS A 62 9.85 0.41 -7.75
CA HIS A 62 8.65 -0.26 -8.23
C HIS A 62 7.56 -0.31 -7.14
N LEU A 63 7.92 -0.62 -5.88
CA LEU A 63 6.96 -0.55 -4.77
C LEU A 63 6.36 0.85 -4.65
N GLN A 64 7.19 1.89 -4.68
CA GLN A 64 6.72 3.27 -4.58
C GLN A 64 5.71 3.60 -5.69
N SER A 65 6.00 3.22 -6.94
CA SER A 65 5.08 3.46 -8.06
C SER A 65 3.74 2.72 -7.91
N VAL A 66 3.74 1.53 -7.29
CA VAL A 66 2.48 0.83 -6.97
C VAL A 66 1.71 1.59 -5.90
N LEU A 67 2.36 2.01 -4.81
CA LEU A 67 1.72 2.78 -3.75
C LEU A 67 1.16 4.12 -4.27
N ASP A 68 1.92 4.81 -5.11
CA ASP A 68 1.53 6.09 -5.71
C ASP A 68 0.20 5.95 -6.50
N ARG A 69 0.02 4.83 -7.22
CA ARG A 69 -1.23 4.53 -7.94
C ARG A 69 -2.43 4.47 -7.00
N TYR A 70 -2.28 3.91 -5.80
CA TYR A 70 -3.35 3.88 -4.80
C TYR A 70 -3.59 5.27 -4.21
N THR A 71 -2.53 6.00 -3.89
CA THR A 71 -2.64 7.34 -3.29
C THR A 71 -3.19 8.40 -4.25
N ASP A 72 -3.08 8.18 -5.57
CA ASP A 72 -3.67 9.03 -6.61
C ASP A 72 -5.17 8.78 -6.80
N VAL A 73 -5.66 7.58 -6.46
CA VAL A 73 -7.06 7.15 -6.64
C VAL A 73 -7.87 7.31 -5.36
N TYR A 74 -7.24 7.10 -4.20
CA TYR A 74 -7.89 7.12 -2.90
C TYR A 74 -7.38 8.27 -2.02
N PRO A 75 -8.28 8.93 -1.28
CA PRO A 75 -9.74 8.81 -1.36
C PRO A 75 -10.30 9.33 -2.69
N PRO A 76 -11.45 8.80 -3.17
CA PRO A 76 -12.11 9.31 -4.37
C PRO A 76 -12.65 10.73 -4.12
N GLN A 77 -12.55 11.61 -5.13
CA GLN A 77 -13.02 13.01 -5.05
C GLN A 77 -14.53 13.17 -5.07
#